data_AF-A0A427XTI1-F1
#
_entry.id   AF-A0A427XTI1-F1
#
_cell.length_a   1.000
_cell.length_b   1.000
_cell.length_c   1.000
_cell.angle_alpha   90.00
_cell.angle_beta   90.00
_cell.angle_gamma   90.00
#
_symmetry.space_group_name_H-M   'P 1'
#
loop_
_entity.id
_entity.type
_entity.pdbx_description
1 polymer ?
#
loop_
_entity_poly.entity_id
_entity_poly.type
_entity_poly.pdbx_seq_one_letter_code
_entity_poly.pdbx_strand_id
1 'polypeptide(L)'
;MSAATKDSSEAPLIVSIKQSHWDEAETEIRSFAELKQDPKVLEAFKTLTLTKVMDEATDAANRLPEYSLAFKRNLEFQKVLTQFLSTTSVSNDKSIVSDVEEMLQDYATKRDELFNAAFEECLSPIAALLTVTDDSDGTCLSGDLDGRCKKRVQVARKAAKDFLALAKAVREIATTDVNDAMSRVSTASQSQ
;
A
#
# COMPACT_ATOMS: atom_id res chain seq x y z
N MET A 1 -19.80 -50.57 10.09
CA MET A 1 -18.83 -50.05 11.09
C MET A 1 -17.50 -49.92 10.36
N SER A 2 -17.05 -48.69 10.13
CA SER A 2 -15.78 -48.14 10.68
C SER A 2 -14.55 -48.65 9.91
N ALA A 3 -13.56 -47.86 9.52
CA ALA A 3 -13.28 -46.45 9.65
C ALA A 3 -12.23 -46.11 8.57
N ALA A 4 -12.25 -44.86 8.11
CA ALA A 4 -11.15 -44.24 7.38
C ALA A 4 -10.01 -43.88 8.33
N THR A 5 -8.76 -43.96 7.86
CA THR A 5 -7.61 -43.20 8.36
C THR A 5 -6.64 -43.05 7.18
N LYS A 6 -6.44 -41.80 6.70
CA LYS A 6 -5.24 -40.95 6.92
C LYS A 6 -4.01 -41.55 6.23
N ASP A 7 -3.32 -40.86 5.33
CA ASP A 7 -2.65 -39.59 5.63
C ASP A 7 -2.15 -38.87 4.36
N SER A 8 -1.67 -37.65 4.57
CA SER A 8 -0.79 -36.83 3.72
C SER A 8 -1.44 -35.74 2.87
N SER A 9 -1.52 -34.55 3.45
CA SER A 9 -0.83 -33.35 2.93
C SER A 9 -1.25 -32.12 3.74
N GLU A 10 -0.64 -31.91 4.91
CA GLU A 10 -0.66 -30.62 5.59
C GLU A 10 0.28 -29.66 4.84
N ALA A 11 -0.32 -28.70 4.13
CA ALA A 11 0.30 -27.44 3.72
C ALA A 11 -0.48 -26.29 4.36
N PRO A 12 0.20 -25.18 4.72
CA PRO A 12 -0.21 -24.34 5.85
C PRO A 12 -1.41 -23.44 5.54
N LEU A 13 -2.17 -23.19 6.60
CA LEU A 13 -3.16 -22.13 6.76
C LEU A 13 -2.66 -20.77 6.26
N ILE A 14 -2.89 -20.47 4.98
CA ILE A 14 -3.01 -19.10 4.48
C ILE A 14 -4.45 -18.98 4.04
N VAL A 15 -5.33 -18.79 5.03
CA VAL A 15 -6.71 -18.44 4.78
C VAL A 15 -6.68 -17.06 4.13
N SER A 16 -6.90 -17.05 2.81
CA SER A 16 -7.27 -15.88 2.04
C SER A 16 -8.35 -15.11 2.81
N ILE A 17 -7.97 -14.00 3.44
CA ILE A 17 -8.92 -12.99 3.89
C ILE A 17 -9.36 -12.30 2.60
N LYS A 18 -10.47 -12.82 2.06
CA LYS A 18 -10.96 -12.56 0.71
C LYS A 18 -11.41 -11.11 0.56
N GLN A 19 -11.13 -10.55 -0.62
CA GLN A 19 -11.79 -9.39 -1.25
C GLN A 19 -13.32 -9.35 -1.04
N SER A 20 -13.97 -10.50 -0.79
CA SER A 20 -15.41 -10.63 -0.59
C SER A 20 -15.98 -9.85 0.60
N HIS A 21 -15.19 -9.55 1.65
CA HIS A 21 -15.69 -8.71 2.74
C HIS A 21 -15.91 -7.25 2.33
N TRP A 22 -15.24 -6.79 1.28
CA TRP A 22 -15.31 -5.40 0.81
C TRP A 22 -16.44 -5.21 -0.21
N ASP A 23 -16.63 -6.18 -1.11
CA ASP A 23 -17.78 -6.22 -2.01
C ASP A 23 -19.08 -6.44 -1.24
N GLU A 24 -19.08 -7.26 -0.18
CA GLU A 24 -20.22 -7.40 0.73
C GLU A 24 -20.49 -6.11 1.51
N ALA A 25 -19.46 -5.38 1.97
CA ALA A 25 -19.66 -4.10 2.63
C ALA A 25 -20.21 -3.03 1.68
N GLU A 26 -19.68 -2.92 0.45
CA GLU A 26 -20.17 -1.97 -0.56
C GLU A 26 -21.56 -2.34 -1.07
N THR A 27 -21.85 -3.63 -1.21
CA THR A 27 -23.18 -4.14 -1.60
C THR A 27 -24.16 -4.00 -0.46
N GLU A 28 -23.80 -4.28 0.80
CA GLU A 28 -24.64 -4.00 1.98
C GLU A 28 -24.94 -2.50 2.07
N ILE A 29 -23.96 -1.63 1.83
CA ILE A 29 -24.13 -0.17 1.81
C ILE A 29 -25.06 0.28 0.66
N ARG A 30 -24.92 -0.27 -0.56
CA ARG A 30 -25.81 0.04 -1.70
C ARG A 30 -27.22 -0.53 -1.52
N SER A 31 -27.34 -1.76 -1.02
CA SER A 31 -28.62 -2.37 -0.64
C SER A 31 -29.28 -1.64 0.53
N PHE A 32 -28.51 -0.95 1.40
CA PHE A 32 -29.03 -0.11 2.47
C PHE A 32 -29.65 1.22 2.01
N ALA A 33 -29.36 1.68 0.78
CA ALA A 33 -30.06 2.82 0.21
C ALA A 33 -31.56 2.53 0.01
N GLU A 34 -31.93 1.24 -0.10
CA GLU A 34 -33.32 0.76 -0.16
C GLU A 34 -33.97 0.63 1.24
N LEU A 35 -33.18 0.51 2.33
CA LEU A 35 -33.64 0.46 3.73
C LEU A 35 -34.00 1.85 4.32
N LYS A 36 -34.37 2.81 3.48
CA LYS A 36 -34.93 4.09 3.90
C LYS A 36 -36.34 3.90 4.43
N GLN A 37 -36.55 3.69 5.74
CA GLN A 37 -37.73 4.19 6.47
C GLN A 37 -37.51 4.51 7.96
N ASP A 38 -36.42 4.09 8.61
CA ASP A 38 -36.18 4.41 10.04
C ASP A 38 -34.83 5.14 10.27
N PRO A 39 -34.86 6.45 10.61
CA PRO A 39 -33.67 7.23 10.96
C PRO A 39 -32.82 6.61 12.07
N LYS A 40 -33.41 5.90 13.04
CA LYS A 40 -32.67 5.29 14.16
C LYS A 40 -31.88 4.06 13.74
N VAL A 41 -32.40 3.28 12.79
CA VAL A 41 -31.70 2.11 12.23
C VAL A 41 -30.52 2.56 11.39
N LEU A 42 -30.69 3.64 10.62
CA LEU A 42 -29.61 4.27 9.86
C LEU A 42 -28.50 4.81 10.77
N GLU A 43 -28.85 5.46 11.88
CA GLU A 43 -27.89 6.00 12.84
C GLU A 43 -27.12 4.91 13.60
N ALA A 44 -27.80 3.84 14.02
CA ALA A 44 -27.19 2.68 14.66
C ALA A 44 -26.26 1.92 13.70
N PHE A 45 -26.68 1.73 12.43
CA PHE A 45 -25.86 1.10 11.40
C PHE A 45 -24.63 1.94 11.07
N LYS A 46 -24.79 3.26 10.88
CA LYS A 46 -23.67 4.20 10.71
C LYS A 46 -22.68 4.12 11.86
N THR A 47 -23.15 4.08 13.10
CA THR A 47 -22.30 3.99 14.29
C THR A 47 -21.53 2.66 14.33
N LEU A 48 -22.19 1.55 14.00
CA LEU A 48 -21.56 0.22 13.96
C LEU A 48 -20.49 0.14 12.86
N THR A 49 -20.83 0.56 11.63
CA THR A 49 -19.93 0.58 10.48
C THR A 49 -18.75 1.51 10.72
N LEU A 50 -18.99 2.70 11.30
CA LEU A 50 -17.94 3.64 11.66
C LEU A 50 -16.98 3.06 12.71
N THR A 51 -17.49 2.34 13.71
CA THR A 51 -16.65 1.70 14.74
C THR A 51 -15.73 0.66 14.12
N LYS A 52 -16.27 -0.22 13.27
CA LYS A 52 -15.50 -1.28 12.60
C LYS A 52 -14.45 -0.70 11.65
N VAL A 53 -14.84 0.23 10.78
CA VAL A 53 -13.94 0.88 9.81
C VAL A 53 -12.87 1.72 10.53
N MET A 54 -13.20 2.36 11.65
CA MET A 54 -12.24 3.15 12.42
C MET A 54 -11.12 2.28 13.02
N ASP A 55 -11.46 1.10 13.55
CA ASP A 55 -10.49 0.17 14.11
C ASP A 55 -9.55 -0.39 13.04
N GLU A 56 -10.11 -0.86 11.93
CA GLU A 56 -9.33 -1.33 10.78
C GLU A 56 -8.43 -0.24 10.18
N ALA A 57 -8.96 0.98 10.00
CA ALA A 57 -8.19 2.10 9.46
C ALA A 57 -7.11 2.61 10.44
N THR A 58 -7.32 2.47 11.75
CA THR A 58 -6.30 2.84 12.75
C THR A 58 -5.16 1.83 12.75
N ASP A 59 -5.47 0.54 12.67
CA ASP A 59 -4.45 -0.50 12.54
C ASP A 59 -3.65 -0.32 11.24
N ALA A 60 -4.33 -0.13 10.12
CA ALA A 60 -3.74 0.26 8.83
C ALA A 60 -2.81 1.48 8.95
N ALA A 61 -3.23 2.55 9.62
CA ALA A 61 -2.41 3.73 9.82
C ALA A 61 -1.14 3.46 10.64
N ASN A 62 -1.22 2.55 11.62
CA ASN A 62 -0.07 2.14 12.43
C ASN A 62 0.91 1.23 11.66
N ARG A 63 0.45 0.54 10.61
CA ARG A 63 1.28 -0.32 9.75
C ARG A 63 1.97 0.42 8.60
N LEU A 64 1.44 1.56 8.13
CA LEU A 64 2.07 2.39 7.08
C LEU A 64 3.56 2.75 7.31
N PRO A 65 4.03 3.00 8.56
CA PRO A 65 5.46 3.19 8.83
C PRO A 65 6.35 2.01 8.42
N GLU A 66 5.86 0.77 8.49
CA GLU A 66 6.61 -0.43 8.09
C GLU A 66 6.84 -0.45 6.58
N TYR A 67 5.79 -0.17 5.79
CA TYR A 67 5.91 0.00 4.34
C TYR A 67 6.81 1.18 3.97
N SER A 68 6.73 2.27 4.73
CA SER A 68 7.60 3.44 4.53
C SER A 68 9.08 3.07 4.72
N LEU A 69 9.39 2.23 5.72
CA LEU A 69 10.75 1.75 5.96
C LEU A 69 11.21 0.80 4.85
N ALA A 70 10.34 -0.10 4.39
CA ALA A 70 10.63 -1.01 3.28
C ALA A 70 10.94 -0.24 1.98
N PHE A 71 10.18 0.82 1.69
CA PHE A 71 10.42 1.73 0.56
C PHE A 71 11.80 2.39 0.63
N LYS A 72 12.18 2.91 1.79
CA LYS A 72 13.49 3.55 1.99
C LYS A 72 14.63 2.57 1.78
N ARG A 73 14.52 1.35 2.34
CA ARG A 73 15.52 0.30 2.16
C ARG A 73 15.66 -0.12 0.70
N ASN A 74 14.54 -0.30 0.00
CA ASN A 74 14.54 -0.62 -1.43
C ASN A 74 15.30 0.47 -2.23
N LEU A 75 15.04 1.75 -1.94
CA LEU A 75 15.76 2.87 -2.55
C LEU A 75 17.26 2.88 -2.20
N GLU A 76 17.64 2.60 -0.96
CA GLU A 76 19.05 2.53 -0.55
C GLU A 76 19.82 1.47 -1.33
N PHE A 77 19.26 0.27 -1.50
CA PHE A 77 19.88 -0.77 -2.32
C PHE A 77 19.98 -0.36 -3.80
N GLN A 78 18.92 0.24 -4.34
CA GLN A 78 18.95 0.73 -5.71
C GLN A 78 20.08 1.75 -5.92
N LYS A 79 20.27 2.69 -4.99
CA LYS A 79 21.35 3.68 -5.04
C LYS A 79 22.74 3.03 -5.05
N VAL A 80 22.94 1.97 -4.27
CA VAL A 80 24.21 1.22 -4.28
C VAL A 80 24.49 0.63 -5.66
N LEU A 81 23.47 0.04 -6.29
CA LEU A 81 23.61 -0.53 -7.64
C LEU A 81 23.84 0.54 -8.71
N THR A 82 23.12 1.65 -8.66
CA THR A 82 23.32 2.80 -9.56
C THR A 82 24.72 3.39 -9.41
N GLN A 83 25.22 3.51 -8.18
CA GLN A 83 26.58 3.96 -7.91
C GLN A 83 27.61 2.96 -8.44
N PHE A 84 27.37 1.67 -8.23
CA PHE A 84 28.21 0.61 -8.79
C PHE A 84 28.33 0.74 -10.31
N LEU A 85 27.22 0.83 -11.05
CA LEU A 85 27.21 1.03 -12.50
C LEU A 85 28.01 2.27 -12.93
N SER A 86 27.88 3.37 -12.18
CA SER A 86 28.61 4.61 -12.47
C SER A 86 30.12 4.48 -12.28
N THR A 87 30.57 3.53 -11.44
CA THR A 87 32.00 3.26 -11.20
C THR A 87 32.56 2.15 -12.09
N THR A 88 31.76 1.14 -12.43
CA THR A 88 32.17 -0.02 -13.23
C THR A 88 32.02 0.17 -14.73
N SER A 89 31.41 1.27 -15.20
CA SER A 89 31.43 1.66 -16.62
C SER A 89 32.86 1.89 -17.18
N VAL A 90 33.90 1.77 -16.34
CA VAL A 90 35.32 1.81 -16.71
C VAL A 90 35.88 0.41 -17.03
N SER A 91 35.25 -0.69 -16.59
CA SER A 91 35.82 -2.05 -16.64
C SER A 91 35.32 -2.98 -17.76
N ASN A 92 34.52 -2.49 -18.71
CA ASN A 92 34.10 -3.19 -19.96
C ASN A 92 33.44 -4.58 -19.83
N ASP A 93 33.15 -5.08 -18.63
CA ASP A 93 32.48 -6.37 -18.49
C ASP A 93 30.97 -6.23 -18.69
N LYS A 94 30.54 -6.47 -19.93
CA LYS A 94 29.13 -6.41 -20.35
C LYS A 94 28.25 -7.39 -19.57
N SER A 95 28.80 -8.48 -19.04
CA SER A 95 28.02 -9.44 -18.25
C SER A 95 27.62 -8.84 -16.90
N ILE A 96 28.57 -8.20 -16.21
CA ILE A 96 28.33 -7.53 -14.92
C ILE A 96 27.33 -6.37 -15.07
N VAL A 97 27.43 -5.60 -16.15
CA VAL A 97 26.47 -4.51 -16.43
C VAL A 97 25.06 -5.08 -16.60
N SER A 98 24.91 -6.14 -17.40
CA SER A 98 23.62 -6.81 -17.61
C SER A 98 23.02 -7.35 -16.31
N ASP A 99 23.84 -7.99 -15.46
CA ASP A 99 23.38 -8.52 -14.17
C ASP A 99 22.85 -7.41 -13.26
N VAL A 100 23.54 -6.26 -13.23
CA VAL A 100 23.12 -5.11 -12.40
C VAL A 100 21.88 -4.42 -12.96
N GLU A 101 21.73 -4.36 -14.28
CA GLU A 101 20.50 -3.90 -14.93
C GLU A 101 19.29 -4.78 -14.54
N GLU A 102 19.46 -6.11 -14.56
CA GLU A 102 18.43 -7.05 -14.11
C GLU A 102 18.08 -6.83 -12.64
N MET A 103 19.08 -6.69 -11.77
CA MET A 103 18.84 -6.38 -10.36
C MET A 103 18.08 -5.06 -10.17
N LEU A 104 18.42 -4.01 -10.91
CA LEU A 104 17.70 -2.72 -10.83
C LEU A 104 16.24 -2.86 -11.25
N GLN A 105 15.95 -3.70 -12.25
CA GLN A 105 14.59 -4.00 -12.68
C GLN A 105 13.81 -4.81 -11.62
N ASP A 106 14.47 -5.74 -10.94
CA ASP A 106 13.90 -6.48 -9.80
C ASP A 106 13.54 -5.53 -8.65
N TYR A 107 14.43 -4.59 -8.31
CA TYR A 107 14.15 -3.59 -7.27
C TYR A 107 12.99 -2.66 -7.67
N ALA A 108 12.86 -2.32 -8.95
CA ALA A 108 11.72 -1.56 -9.45
C ALA A 108 10.40 -2.34 -9.31
N THR A 109 10.40 -3.63 -9.68
CA THR A 109 9.27 -4.53 -9.49
C THR A 109 8.91 -4.66 -8.02
N LYS A 110 9.92 -4.83 -7.15
CA LYS A 110 9.71 -4.96 -5.70
C LYS A 110 9.12 -3.71 -5.07
N ARG A 111 9.50 -2.53 -5.55
CA ARG A 111 8.92 -1.26 -5.10
C ARG A 111 7.44 -1.18 -5.46
N ASP A 112 7.06 -1.62 -6.66
CA ASP A 112 5.67 -1.60 -7.11
C ASP A 112 4.83 -2.62 -6.33
N GLU A 113 5.39 -3.81 -6.02
CA GLU A 113 4.76 -4.77 -5.09
C GLU A 113 4.55 -4.18 -3.69
N LEU A 114 5.56 -3.49 -3.14
CA LEU A 114 5.45 -2.83 -1.84
C LEU A 114 4.37 -1.73 -1.85
N PHE A 115 4.25 -0.99 -2.95
CA PHE A 115 3.19 0.00 -3.11
C PHE A 115 1.81 -0.66 -3.09
N ASN A 116 1.62 -1.70 -3.89
CA ASN A 116 0.34 -2.39 -4.01
C ASN A 116 -0.06 -3.04 -2.68
N ALA A 117 0.89 -3.67 -1.99
CA ALA A 117 0.63 -4.22 -0.65
C ALA A 117 0.23 -3.12 0.35
N ALA A 118 0.95 -1.99 0.39
CA ALA A 118 0.58 -0.85 1.23
C ALA A 118 -0.79 -0.25 0.85
N PHE A 119 -1.12 -0.28 -0.44
CA PHE A 119 -2.40 0.21 -0.95
C PHE A 119 -3.56 -0.65 -0.44
N GLU A 120 -3.50 -1.96 -0.68
CA GLU A 120 -4.54 -2.91 -0.27
C GLU A 120 -4.67 -3.00 1.26
N GLU A 121 -3.55 -3.12 1.96
CA GLU A 121 -3.56 -3.40 3.41
C GLU A 121 -3.72 -2.15 4.27
N CYS A 122 -3.43 -0.97 3.74
CA CYS A 122 -3.44 0.25 4.54
C CYS A 122 -4.21 1.41 3.91
N LEU A 123 -3.89 1.78 2.67
CA LEU A 123 -4.51 2.97 2.06
C LEU A 123 -6.00 2.76 1.77
N SER A 124 -6.41 1.55 1.38
CA SER A 124 -7.81 1.22 1.12
C SER A 124 -8.69 1.33 2.38
N PRO A 125 -8.33 0.70 3.53
CA PRO A 125 -9.05 0.92 4.79
C PRO A 125 -9.11 2.39 5.23
N ILE A 126 -8.00 3.13 5.07
CA ILE A 126 -7.96 4.56 5.40
C ILE A 126 -8.87 5.36 4.46
N ALA A 127 -8.87 5.07 3.17
CA ALA A 127 -9.75 5.72 2.19
C ALA A 127 -11.23 5.43 2.47
N ALA A 128 -11.58 4.22 2.91
CA ALA A 128 -12.93 3.88 3.35
C ALA A 128 -13.33 4.72 4.57
N LEU A 129 -12.46 4.82 5.59
CA LEU A 129 -12.70 5.70 6.75
C LEU A 129 -12.91 7.14 6.32
N LEU A 130 -12.06 7.66 5.43
CA LEU A 130 -12.18 9.03 4.93
C LEU A 130 -13.48 9.22 4.14
N THR A 131 -13.88 8.29 3.29
CA THR A 131 -15.16 8.37 2.57
C THR A 131 -16.37 8.43 3.51
N VAL A 132 -16.34 7.67 4.61
CA VAL A 132 -17.45 7.65 5.58
C VAL A 132 -17.42 8.87 6.51
N THR A 133 -16.28 9.56 6.64
CA THR A 133 -16.11 10.70 7.56
C THR A 133 -16.01 12.06 6.87
N ASP A 134 -15.66 12.09 5.57
CA ASP A 134 -15.63 13.27 4.72
C ASP A 134 -16.96 13.37 3.96
N ASP A 135 -17.78 14.34 4.35
CA ASP A 135 -19.00 14.69 3.64
C ASP A 135 -18.64 15.47 2.36
N SER A 136 -19.23 15.07 1.23
CA SER A 136 -19.14 15.79 -0.05
C SER A 136 -19.69 17.23 0.00
N ASP A 137 -20.44 17.59 1.05
CA ASP A 137 -21.09 18.90 1.23
C ASP A 137 -20.53 19.72 2.41
N GLY A 138 -19.44 19.28 3.06
CA GLY A 138 -18.82 20.03 4.17
C GLY A 138 -19.60 20.04 5.48
N THR A 139 -20.80 19.46 5.54
CA THR A 139 -21.57 19.19 6.76
C THR A 139 -21.18 17.87 7.40
N CYS A 140 -19.88 17.69 7.60
CA CYS A 140 -19.31 16.89 8.67
C CYS A 140 -20.33 16.08 9.53
N LEU A 141 -20.13 14.76 9.60
CA LEU A 141 -20.44 13.99 10.82
C LEU A 141 -19.73 14.54 12.08
N SER A 142 -18.94 15.64 11.97
CA SER A 142 -18.33 16.37 13.07
C SER A 142 -19.31 16.94 14.10
N GLY A 143 -20.62 16.91 13.84
CA GLY A 143 -21.63 17.11 14.87
C GLY A 143 -21.54 16.08 15.99
N ASP A 144 -21.34 14.79 15.66
CA ASP A 144 -21.48 13.67 16.61
C ASP A 144 -20.20 12.85 16.84
N LEU A 145 -19.13 13.07 16.07
CA LEU A 145 -17.84 12.42 16.36
C LEU A 145 -17.21 12.98 17.63
N ASP A 146 -16.96 12.10 18.60
CA ASP A 146 -16.21 12.44 19.81
C ASP A 146 -14.77 12.90 19.46
N GLY A 147 -14.13 13.60 20.41
CA GLY A 147 -12.78 14.13 20.19
C GLY A 147 -11.72 13.06 19.88
N ARG A 148 -11.93 11.80 20.30
CA ARG A 148 -11.00 10.69 20.03
C ARG A 148 -11.14 10.21 18.59
N CYS A 149 -12.36 10.03 18.09
CA CYS A 149 -12.62 9.67 16.70
C CYS A 149 -12.04 10.72 15.74
N LYS A 150 -12.25 12.01 16.02
CA LYS A 150 -11.66 13.10 15.22
C LYS A 150 -10.13 13.00 15.15
N LYS A 151 -9.48 12.70 16.29
CA LYS A 151 -8.03 12.52 16.34
C LYS A 151 -7.56 11.32 15.52
N ARG A 152 -8.26 10.18 15.60
CA ARG A 152 -7.93 8.96 14.82
C ARG A 152 -8.03 9.20 13.31
N VAL A 153 -9.10 9.86 12.85
CA VAL A 153 -9.26 10.26 11.44
C VAL A 153 -8.13 11.16 10.98
N GLN A 154 -7.75 12.17 11.78
CA GLN A 154 -6.62 13.05 11.46
C GLN A 154 -5.28 12.30 11.37
N VAL A 155 -5.03 11.36 12.28
CA VAL A 155 -3.83 10.52 12.26
C VAL A 155 -3.80 9.65 11.00
N ALA A 156 -4.89 8.96 10.68
CA ALA A 156 -5.01 8.13 9.49
C ALA A 156 -4.80 8.94 8.20
N ARG A 157 -5.45 10.11 8.10
CA ARG A 157 -5.28 11.05 6.97
C ARG A 157 -3.82 11.48 6.81
N LYS A 158 -3.17 11.87 7.91
CA LYS A 158 -1.77 12.30 7.88
C LYS A 158 -0.85 11.15 7.48
N ALA A 159 -1.04 9.96 8.04
CA ALA A 159 -0.23 8.78 7.72
C ALA A 159 -0.31 8.43 6.22
N ALA A 160 -1.53 8.38 5.66
CA ALA A 160 -1.72 8.13 4.23
C ALA A 160 -1.06 9.20 3.36
N LYS A 161 -1.24 10.49 3.70
CA LYS A 161 -0.62 11.60 2.98
C LYS A 161 0.91 11.52 3.01
N ASP A 162 1.50 11.27 4.17
CA ASP A 162 2.95 11.18 4.35
C ASP A 162 3.52 9.99 3.57
N PHE A 163 2.85 8.84 3.59
CA PHE A 163 3.25 7.66 2.81
C PHE A 163 3.19 7.92 1.30
N LEU A 164 2.10 8.49 0.79
CA LEU A 164 1.94 8.79 -0.63
C LEU A 164 3.00 9.79 -1.12
N ALA A 165 3.33 10.80 -0.31
CA ALA A 165 4.41 11.74 -0.60
C ALA A 165 5.77 11.03 -0.67
N LEU A 166 6.05 10.13 0.26
CA LEU A 166 7.28 9.32 0.26
C LEU A 166 7.34 8.41 -0.98
N ALA A 167 6.28 7.66 -1.28
CA ALA A 167 6.24 6.73 -2.41
C ALA A 167 6.48 7.46 -3.73
N LYS A 168 5.88 8.64 -3.91
CA LYS A 168 6.11 9.50 -5.06
C LYS A 168 7.58 9.94 -5.15
N ALA A 169 8.14 10.47 -4.06
CA ALA A 169 9.53 10.92 -4.04
C ALA A 169 10.52 9.79 -4.31
N VAL A 170 10.30 8.61 -3.74
CA VAL A 170 11.14 7.42 -3.99
C VAL A 170 11.09 7.01 -5.45
N ARG A 171 9.91 6.98 -6.06
CA ARG A 171 9.76 6.64 -7.48
C ARG A 171 10.48 7.65 -8.39
N GLU A 172 10.34 8.94 -8.11
CA GLU A 172 11.01 10.00 -8.88
C GLU A 172 12.53 9.86 -8.81
N ILE A 173 13.10 9.75 -7.59
CA ILE A 173 14.55 9.55 -7.39
C ILE A 173 15.01 8.28 -8.11
N ALA A 174 14.30 7.17 -7.92
CA ALA A 174 14.65 5.89 -8.50
C ALA A 174 14.71 5.93 -10.03
N THR A 175 13.73 6.58 -10.68
CA THR A 175 13.68 6.70 -12.13
C THR A 175 14.80 7.60 -12.65
N THR A 176 15.05 8.73 -12.01
CA THR A 176 16.14 9.63 -12.39
C THR A 176 17.51 8.96 -12.27
N ASP A 177 17.79 8.34 -11.11
CA ASP A 177 19.08 7.71 -10.82
C ASP A 177 19.40 6.58 -11.83
N VAL A 178 18.42 5.73 -12.14
CA VAL A 178 18.59 4.64 -13.12
C VAL A 178 18.81 5.19 -14.53
N ASN A 179 18.00 6.13 -14.99
CA ASN A 179 18.15 6.71 -16.33
C ASN A 179 19.52 7.38 -16.52
N ASP A 180 19.99 8.09 -15.50
CA ASP A 180 21.30 8.75 -15.51
C ASP A 180 22.44 7.71 -15.58
N ALA A 181 22.36 6.63 -14.80
CA ALA A 181 23.36 5.55 -14.85
C ALA A 181 23.37 4.85 -16.22
N MET A 182 22.21 4.51 -16.76
CA MET A 182 22.08 3.84 -18.05
C MET A 182 22.61 4.71 -19.21
N SER A 183 22.36 6.02 -19.17
CA SER A 183 22.89 6.96 -20.16
C SER A 183 24.43 7.01 -20.15
N ARG A 184 25.04 6.97 -18.96
CA ARG A 184 26.50 6.94 -18.81
C ARG A 184 27.13 5.64 -19.33
N VAL A 185 26.51 4.50 -19.04
CA VAL A 185 26.95 3.20 -19.57
C VAL A 185 26.88 3.16 -21.10
N SER A 186 25.80 3.70 -21.67
CA SER A 186 25.60 3.75 -23.13
C SER A 186 26.62 4.64 -23.84
N THR A 187 26.94 5.81 -23.27
CA THR A 187 27.93 6.74 -23.84
C THR A 187 29.37 6.21 -23.72
N ALA A 188 29.70 5.54 -22.62
CA ALA A 188 30.99 4.87 -22.45
C ALA A 188 31.20 3.75 -23.48
N SER A 189 30.13 3.01 -23.81
CA SER A 189 30.16 1.91 -24.78
C SER A 189 30.28 2.36 -26.24
N GLN A 190 29.93 3.61 -26.57
CA GLN A 190 30.00 4.17 -27.93
C GLN A 190 31.32 4.89 -28.24
N SER A 191 32.11 5.19 -27.21
CA SER A 191 33.38 5.93 -27.33
C SER A 191 34.61 5.00 -27.51
N GLN A 192 34.38 3.70 -27.71
CA GLN A 192 35.37 2.65 -27.95
C GLN A 192 35.12 1.99 -29.30
#